data_AF-A0A4P7D4V4-F1
#
_entry.id   AF-A0A4P7D4V4-F1
#
_cell.length_a   1.000
_cell.length_b   1.000
_cell.length_c   1.000
_cell.angle_alpha   90.00
_cell.angle_beta   90.00
_cell.angle_gamma   90.00
#
_symmetry.space_group_name_H-M   'P 1'
#
loop_
_entity.id
_entity.type
_entity.pdbx_description
1 polymer ?
#
loop_
_entity_poly.entity_id
_entity_poly.type
_entity_poly.pdbx_seq_one_letter_code
_entity_poly.pdbx_strand_id
1 'polypeptide(L)'
;MFALVFTAYGISHYDQRERTPEAQAIQGAVREQSRALAVPASGESANGAAQPVIASAPAHRLSQAPVRTAHRHSARQYAATSDDLAGDGTDLREDNTGARADVTGSVARARASLDRNSLWPARRAVMVALAAQPGNKEALQIRAELVLREHERDALLDSARQCAREGRWACVWNNASHARSVDVSSREAQKLLSYAVARRGADSGGSFDPVASDVMINQ
;
A
#
# COMPACT_ATOMS: atom_id res chain seq x y z
N MET A 1 22.81 27.13 -30.90
CA MET A 1 22.22 26.02 -31.69
C MET A 1 22.74 24.71 -31.10
N PHE A 2 21.98 24.05 -30.23
CA PHE A 2 22.34 22.73 -29.70
C PHE A 2 21.39 21.70 -30.30
N ALA A 3 21.95 20.75 -31.04
CA ALA A 3 21.24 19.69 -31.73
C ALA A 3 20.77 18.60 -30.74
N LEU A 4 19.47 18.30 -30.78
CA LEU A 4 18.84 17.19 -30.07
C LEU A 4 19.11 15.89 -30.84
N VAL A 5 19.77 14.92 -30.20
CA VAL A 5 19.85 13.55 -30.70
C VAL A 5 18.78 12.73 -30.00
N PHE A 6 17.72 12.40 -30.74
CA PHE A 6 16.68 11.46 -30.31
C PHE A 6 17.16 10.03 -30.54
N THR A 7 17.51 9.30 -29.49
CA THR A 7 17.63 7.85 -29.54
C THR A 7 16.25 7.21 -29.38
N ALA A 8 15.73 6.68 -30.48
CA ALA A 8 14.58 5.78 -30.50
C ALA A 8 14.94 4.45 -29.82
N TYR A 9 14.18 4.05 -28.80
CA TYR A 9 14.27 2.70 -28.21
C TYR A 9 13.09 1.87 -28.69
N GLY A 10 13.39 0.75 -29.34
CA GLY A 10 12.46 -0.10 -30.05
C GLY A 10 11.47 -0.84 -29.15
N ILE A 11 10.26 -0.97 -29.70
CA ILE A 11 9.13 -1.74 -29.22
C ILE A 11 9.39 -3.21 -29.58
N SER A 12 9.54 -4.10 -28.59
CA SER A 12 9.45 -5.55 -28.81
C SER A 12 8.02 -6.02 -28.55
N HIS A 13 7.34 -6.39 -29.63
CA HIS A 13 6.15 -7.22 -29.60
C HIS A 13 6.51 -8.63 -29.11
N TYR A 14 5.78 -9.13 -28.12
CA TYR A 14 5.65 -10.57 -27.90
C TYR A 14 4.21 -10.99 -28.06
N ASP A 15 4.13 -12.12 -28.76
CA ASP A 15 3.01 -12.78 -29.36
C ASP A 15 2.07 -13.44 -28.34
N GLN A 16 0.87 -13.65 -28.84
CA GLN A 16 -0.31 -14.32 -28.36
C GLN A 16 0.01 -15.72 -27.79
N ARG A 17 -0.45 -16.00 -26.57
CA ARG A 17 -0.79 -17.37 -26.16
C ARG A 17 -2.15 -17.37 -25.50
N GLU A 18 -3.14 -17.65 -26.34
CA GLU A 18 -4.46 -18.10 -25.95
C GLU A 18 -4.32 -19.36 -25.08
N ARG A 19 -4.86 -19.29 -23.87
CA ARG A 19 -5.39 -20.45 -23.16
C ARG A 19 -6.72 -20.03 -22.56
N THR A 20 -7.77 -20.39 -23.26
CA THR A 20 -9.11 -20.60 -22.75
C THR A 20 -9.10 -21.64 -21.62
N PRO A 21 -9.66 -21.33 -20.45
CA PRO A 21 -10.28 -22.33 -19.59
C PRO A 21 -11.80 -22.25 -19.78
N GLU A 22 -12.37 -23.39 -20.13
CA GLU A 22 -13.79 -23.62 -20.38
C GLU A 22 -14.69 -23.15 -19.24
N ALA A 23 -15.85 -22.66 -19.66
CA ALA A 23 -17.00 -22.39 -18.82
C ALA A 23 -17.54 -23.70 -18.22
N GLN A 24 -17.57 -23.80 -16.89
CA GLN A 24 -18.46 -24.72 -16.19
C GLN A 24 -19.65 -23.93 -15.65
N ALA A 25 -20.76 -24.03 -16.39
CA ALA A 25 -22.07 -23.56 -15.96
C ALA A 25 -22.60 -24.47 -14.84
N ILE A 26 -22.72 -23.93 -13.63
CA ILE A 26 -23.52 -24.56 -12.58
C ILE A 26 -24.94 -23.98 -12.67
N GLN A 27 -25.84 -24.78 -13.24
CA GLN A 27 -27.28 -24.58 -13.11
C GLN A 27 -27.69 -24.88 -11.66
N GLY A 28 -28.20 -23.87 -10.96
CA GLY A 28 -28.86 -24.00 -9.67
C GLY A 28 -30.16 -23.20 -9.70
N ALA A 29 -31.28 -23.92 -9.68
CA ALA A 29 -32.61 -23.39 -9.91
C ALA A 29 -33.05 -22.33 -8.88
N VAL A 30 -33.65 -21.26 -9.40
CA VAL A 30 -34.42 -20.26 -8.68
C VAL A 30 -35.72 -20.89 -8.18
N ARG A 31 -36.01 -20.79 -6.89
CA ARG A 31 -37.35 -21.01 -6.34
C ARG A 31 -37.89 -19.69 -5.81
N GLU A 32 -38.80 -19.11 -6.58
CA GLU A 32 -39.71 -18.07 -6.11
C GLU A 32 -40.53 -18.56 -4.92
N GLN A 33 -40.60 -17.75 -3.87
CA GLN A 33 -41.70 -17.77 -2.92
C GLN A 33 -42.14 -16.32 -2.67
N SER A 34 -43.08 -15.89 -3.49
CA SER A 34 -43.87 -14.68 -3.26
C SER A 34 -44.81 -14.90 -2.08
N ARG A 35 -44.77 -14.03 -1.07
CA ARG A 35 -45.98 -13.62 -0.37
C ARG A 35 -45.88 -12.22 0.21
N ALA A 36 -46.98 -11.52 -0.02
CA ALA A 36 -47.23 -10.10 0.15
C ALA A 36 -47.36 -9.64 1.61
N LEU A 37 -47.08 -8.33 1.77
CA LEU A 37 -47.76 -7.32 2.61
C LEU A 37 -48.14 -7.68 4.06
N ALA A 38 -47.49 -7.00 5.02
CA ALA A 38 -48.17 -6.42 6.19
C ALA A 38 -47.33 -5.30 6.81
N VAL A 39 -47.90 -4.10 6.89
CA VAL A 39 -47.51 -3.01 7.79
C VAL A 39 -48.15 -3.29 9.16
N PRO A 40 -47.46 -3.01 10.28
CA PRO A 40 -48.09 -2.15 11.27
C PRO A 40 -47.13 -1.13 11.92
N ALA A 41 -47.78 -0.17 12.55
CA ALA A 41 -47.28 1.06 13.15
C ALA A 41 -46.59 0.88 14.52
N SER A 42 -45.91 1.95 14.91
CA SER A 42 -45.72 2.53 16.25
C SER A 42 -45.65 1.60 17.48
N GLY A 43 -44.54 1.67 18.20
CA GLY A 43 -44.42 1.13 19.55
C GLY A 43 -43.19 1.65 20.27
N GLU A 44 -43.43 2.33 21.38
CA GLU A 44 -42.53 3.08 22.24
C GLU A 44 -41.84 2.17 23.28
N SER A 45 -40.61 2.53 23.68
CA SER A 45 -39.95 2.26 24.97
C SER A 45 -39.75 0.81 25.47
N ALA A 46 -38.49 0.40 25.65
CA ALA A 46 -38.00 -0.08 26.96
C ALA A 46 -36.49 -0.40 26.94
N ASN A 47 -35.83 0.03 28.01
CA ASN A 47 -34.48 -0.34 28.43
C ASN A 47 -34.23 -1.85 28.43
N GLY A 48 -33.03 -2.25 28.01
CA GLY A 48 -32.54 -3.62 28.18
C GLY A 48 -31.05 -3.70 27.88
N ALA A 49 -30.24 -3.54 28.93
CA ALA A 49 -28.79 -3.75 28.88
C ALA A 49 -28.47 -5.17 28.38
N ALA A 50 -27.69 -5.28 27.31
CA ALA A 50 -27.08 -6.51 26.85
C ALA A 50 -25.57 -6.31 26.73
N GLN A 51 -24.84 -6.91 27.67
CA GLN A 51 -23.39 -6.97 27.71
C GLN A 51 -22.87 -7.83 26.54
N PRO A 52 -21.75 -7.48 25.88
CA PRO A 52 -21.06 -8.41 25.01
C PRO A 52 -20.26 -9.42 25.85
N VAL A 53 -20.68 -10.68 25.80
CA VAL A 53 -19.91 -11.83 26.29
C VAL A 53 -18.64 -11.99 25.46
N ILE A 54 -17.50 -11.89 26.12
CA ILE A 54 -16.17 -12.15 25.58
C ILE A 54 -16.03 -13.67 25.37
N ALA A 55 -15.98 -14.11 24.11
CA ALA A 55 -15.61 -15.48 23.77
C ALA A 55 -14.08 -15.64 23.86
N SER A 56 -13.63 -16.27 24.93
CA SER A 56 -12.23 -16.67 25.13
C SER A 56 -11.81 -17.76 24.15
N ALA A 57 -10.83 -17.47 23.30
CA ALA A 57 -10.17 -18.45 22.44
C ALA A 57 -9.16 -19.31 23.25
N PRO A 58 -9.09 -20.63 23.03
CA PRO A 58 -8.15 -21.50 23.73
C PRO A 58 -6.72 -21.36 23.19
N ALA A 59 -5.77 -21.32 24.14
CA ALA A 59 -4.33 -21.33 23.91
C ALA A 59 -3.86 -22.71 23.44
N HIS A 60 -3.24 -22.80 22.26
CA HIS A 60 -2.42 -23.94 21.88
C HIS A 60 -0.99 -23.73 22.39
N ARG A 61 -0.63 -24.47 23.43
CA ARG A 61 0.75 -24.61 23.92
C ARG A 61 1.37 -25.92 23.39
N LEU A 62 2.60 -25.76 22.91
CA LEU A 62 3.72 -26.70 22.93
C LEU A 62 3.65 -27.96 22.05
N SER A 63 4.53 -28.00 21.05
CA SER A 63 5.27 -29.23 20.75
C SER A 63 6.73 -28.86 20.42
N GLN A 64 7.59 -28.99 21.42
CA GLN A 64 9.04 -28.97 21.30
C GLN A 64 9.51 -30.41 21.09
N ALA A 65 10.28 -30.67 20.04
CA ALA A 65 11.02 -31.92 19.87
C ALA A 65 12.51 -31.67 20.14
N PRO A 66 13.19 -32.48 20.98
CA PRO A 66 14.62 -32.37 21.23
C PRO A 66 15.40 -33.26 20.26
N VAL A 67 16.48 -32.74 19.66
CA VAL A 67 17.56 -33.60 19.14
C VAL A 67 18.91 -33.03 19.57
N ARG A 68 19.71 -33.96 20.06
CA ARG A 68 20.94 -33.84 20.83
C ARG A 68 22.15 -33.50 19.95
N THR A 69 22.99 -32.64 20.52
CA THR A 69 24.47 -32.63 20.54
C THR A 69 25.25 -33.44 19.48
N ALA A 70 26.12 -32.75 18.73
CA ALA A 70 27.43 -33.26 18.32
C ALA A 70 28.46 -32.12 18.15
N HIS A 71 29.44 -32.14 19.07
CA HIS A 71 30.86 -31.79 18.93
C HIS A 71 31.35 -30.35 18.63
N ARG A 72 31.89 -29.76 19.70
CA ARG A 72 33.08 -28.89 19.77
C ARG A 72 34.19 -29.35 18.81
N HIS A 73 34.80 -28.38 18.12
CA HIS A 73 36.24 -28.11 17.93
C HIS A 73 36.27 -27.01 16.85
N SER A 74 36.48 -25.73 17.19
CA SER A 74 37.81 -25.16 17.28
C SER A 74 37.76 -23.81 18.01
N ALA A 75 38.30 -23.79 19.23
CA ALA A 75 38.72 -22.57 19.91
C ALA A 75 40.20 -22.77 20.25
N ARG A 76 41.07 -22.03 19.54
CA ARG A 76 42.52 -21.81 19.70
C ARG A 76 42.99 -21.34 18.32
N GLN A 77 43.65 -20.23 18.10
CA GLN A 77 44.35 -19.27 18.93
C GLN A 77 44.33 -17.95 18.16
N TYR A 78 44.13 -16.81 18.82
CA TYR A 78 44.94 -15.61 18.70
C TYR A 78 44.54 -14.71 19.88
N ALA A 79 45.07 -15.06 21.05
CA ALA A 79 45.24 -14.10 22.12
C ALA A 79 46.50 -13.30 21.75
N ALA A 80 46.31 -12.04 21.36
CA ALA A 80 47.36 -11.04 21.39
C ALA A 80 46.93 -9.98 22.40
N THR A 81 47.60 -10.04 23.54
CA THR A 81 48.03 -8.90 24.37
C THR A 81 46.95 -7.92 24.84
N SER A 82 46.40 -8.24 26.00
CA SER A 82 45.97 -7.25 26.98
C SER A 82 47.19 -6.70 27.71
N ASP A 83 47.60 -5.48 27.37
CA ASP A 83 48.19 -4.50 28.27
C ASP A 83 48.52 -3.26 27.44
N ASP A 84 47.66 -2.25 27.51
CA ASP A 84 48.13 -0.88 27.70
C ASP A 84 46.97 0.02 28.15
N LEU A 85 47.31 0.84 29.12
CA LEU A 85 46.44 1.68 29.93
C LEU A 85 46.01 2.96 29.18
N ALA A 86 44.88 3.50 29.61
CA ALA A 86 44.47 4.91 29.48
C ALA A 86 44.06 5.41 28.08
N GLY A 87 42.77 5.24 27.78
CA GLY A 87 42.10 5.92 26.68
C GLY A 87 40.56 5.90 26.80
N ASP A 88 40.02 5.92 28.03
CA ASP A 88 38.59 5.68 28.25
C ASP A 88 37.82 7.01 28.42
N GLY A 89 37.25 7.52 27.33
CA GLY A 89 36.36 8.69 27.36
C GLY A 89 36.02 9.33 26.01
N THR A 90 36.75 9.03 24.93
CA THR A 90 36.54 9.66 23.62
C THR A 90 35.62 8.86 22.69
N ASP A 91 35.63 7.53 22.75
CA ASP A 91 34.90 6.67 21.81
C ASP A 91 33.38 6.69 22.01
N LEU A 92 32.91 6.76 23.25
CA LEU A 92 31.47 6.92 23.56
C LEU A 92 30.93 8.31 23.16
N ARG A 93 31.82 9.30 23.02
CA ARG A 93 31.44 10.70 22.72
C ARG A 93 31.37 10.93 21.21
N GLU A 94 32.22 10.28 20.43
CA GLU A 94 32.13 10.31 18.96
C GLU A 94 30.92 9.52 18.44
N ASP A 95 30.67 8.32 18.97
CA ASP A 95 29.51 7.50 18.56
C ASP A 95 28.17 8.19 18.86
N ASN A 96 28.05 8.85 20.01
CA ASN A 96 26.86 9.61 20.37
C ASN A 96 26.67 10.86 19.49
N THR A 97 27.76 11.50 19.07
CA THR A 97 27.70 12.67 18.18
C THR A 97 27.26 12.26 16.77
N GLY A 98 27.79 11.15 16.26
CA GLY A 98 27.34 10.55 15.00
C GLY A 98 25.87 10.15 15.04
N ALA A 99 25.45 9.41 16.08
CA ALA A 99 24.06 9.01 16.25
C ALA A 99 23.09 10.21 16.35
N ARG A 100 23.47 11.30 17.03
CA ARG A 100 22.67 12.54 17.08
C ARG A 100 22.59 13.24 15.72
N ALA A 101 23.69 13.28 14.97
CA ALA A 101 23.70 13.83 13.62
C ALA A 101 22.79 13.01 12.68
N ASP A 102 22.82 11.68 12.80
CA ASP A 102 21.97 10.76 12.03
C ASP A 102 20.49 10.91 12.36
N VAL A 103 20.14 11.08 13.64
CA VAL A 103 18.76 11.39 14.07
C VAL A 103 18.31 12.72 13.46
N THR A 104 19.11 13.78 13.62
CA THR A 104 18.78 15.12 13.11
C THR A 104 18.58 15.11 11.59
N GLY A 105 19.48 14.46 10.86
CA GLY A 105 19.37 14.31 9.40
C GLY A 105 18.18 13.45 8.97
N SER A 106 17.83 12.43 9.73
CA SER A 106 16.65 11.58 9.45
C SER A 106 15.35 12.32 9.69
N VAL A 107 15.25 13.09 10.77
CA VAL A 107 14.10 13.93 11.07
C VAL A 107 13.92 15.03 10.00
N ALA A 108 15.01 15.69 9.58
CA ALA A 108 14.96 16.68 8.50
C ALA A 108 14.49 16.07 7.17
N ARG A 109 14.98 14.88 6.81
CA ARG A 109 14.52 14.14 5.62
C ARG A 109 13.03 13.76 5.72
N ALA A 110 12.56 13.41 6.92
CA ALA A 110 11.17 13.07 7.14
C ALA A 110 10.26 14.29 6.91
N ARG A 111 10.59 15.45 7.50
CA ARG A 111 9.89 16.72 7.27
C ARG A 111 9.86 17.09 5.79
N ALA A 112 11.02 17.14 5.15
CA ALA A 112 11.11 17.48 3.73
C ALA A 112 10.31 16.52 2.84
N SER A 113 10.14 15.26 3.25
CA SER A 113 9.30 14.29 2.54
C SER A 113 7.80 14.56 2.76
N LEU A 114 7.38 14.91 3.97
CA LEU A 114 6.00 15.34 4.25
C LEU A 114 5.63 16.63 3.53
N ASP A 115 6.54 17.60 3.45
CA ASP A 115 6.34 18.86 2.72
C ASP A 115 6.04 18.63 1.23
N ARG A 116 6.56 17.53 0.68
CA ARG A 116 6.31 17.09 -0.70
C ARG A 116 5.20 16.04 -0.81
N ASN A 117 4.41 15.82 0.23
CA ASN A 117 3.38 14.77 0.31
C ASN A 117 3.92 13.38 -0.08
N SER A 118 5.16 13.05 0.28
CA SER A 118 5.81 11.76 -0.01
C SER A 118 5.85 10.89 1.25
N LEU A 119 4.77 10.13 1.50
CA LEU A 119 4.58 9.45 2.78
C LEU A 119 5.54 8.29 2.98
N TRP A 120 5.86 7.51 1.94
CA TRP A 120 6.75 6.36 2.08
C TRP A 120 8.21 6.75 2.41
N PRO A 121 8.83 7.75 1.74
CA PRO A 121 10.11 8.29 2.18
C PRO A 121 10.08 8.87 3.60
N ALA A 122 9.01 9.58 3.98
CA ALA A 122 8.84 10.12 5.33
C ALA A 122 8.82 9.00 6.39
N ARG A 123 8.01 7.95 6.15
CA ARG A 123 7.93 6.77 7.02
C ARG A 123 9.30 6.15 7.29
N ARG A 124 10.07 5.89 6.23
CA ARG A 124 11.42 5.32 6.38
C ARG A 124 12.32 6.20 7.24
N ALA A 125 12.33 7.50 6.97
CA ALA A 125 13.17 8.45 7.70
C ALA A 125 12.77 8.55 9.19
N VAL A 126 11.48 8.53 9.50
CA VAL A 126 10.98 8.44 10.88
C VAL A 126 11.40 7.14 11.57
N MET A 127 11.30 5.99 10.90
CA MET A 127 11.73 4.72 11.48
C MET A 127 13.22 4.72 11.83
N VAL A 128 14.06 5.29 10.96
CA VAL A 128 15.50 5.44 11.24
C VAL A 128 15.73 6.34 12.46
N ALA A 129 15.06 7.49 12.53
CA ALA A 129 15.18 8.41 13.66
C ALA A 129 14.75 7.76 14.99
N LEU A 130 13.63 7.03 14.99
CA LEU A 130 13.12 6.36 16.19
C LEU A 130 13.91 5.10 16.56
N ALA A 131 14.55 4.43 15.61
CA ALA A 131 15.46 3.32 15.90
C ALA A 131 16.72 3.81 16.63
N ALA A 132 17.26 4.96 16.23
CA ALA A 132 18.42 5.57 16.88
C ALA A 132 18.05 6.27 18.20
N GLN A 133 16.87 6.90 18.27
CA GLN A 133 16.38 7.56 19.49
C GLN A 133 14.86 7.38 19.66
N PRO A 134 14.41 6.34 20.38
CA PRO A 134 12.98 6.01 20.53
C PRO A 134 12.11 7.11 21.16
N GLY A 135 12.72 7.97 21.99
CA GLY A 135 12.05 9.08 22.67
C GLY A 135 12.14 10.44 21.96
N ASN A 136 12.60 10.48 20.71
CA ASN A 136 12.71 11.75 19.98
C ASN A 136 11.30 12.34 19.73
N LYS A 137 10.98 13.44 20.42
CA LYS A 137 9.65 14.07 20.39
C LYS A 137 9.23 14.48 18.97
N GLU A 138 10.17 14.99 18.19
CA GLU A 138 9.92 15.47 16.83
C GLU A 138 9.62 14.31 15.88
N ALA A 139 10.39 13.23 15.94
CA ALA A 139 10.12 12.01 15.17
C ALA A 139 8.77 11.38 15.55
N LEU A 140 8.39 11.42 16.83
CA LEU A 140 7.08 10.97 17.30
C LEU A 140 5.92 11.83 16.75
N GLN A 141 6.10 13.16 16.69
CA GLN A 141 5.11 14.07 16.10
C GLN A 141 4.95 13.80 14.60
N ILE A 142 6.07 13.69 13.87
CA ILE A 142 6.04 13.36 12.43
C ILE A 142 5.36 12.00 12.21
N ARG A 143 5.61 11.01 13.08
CA ARG A 143 4.93 9.70 13.01
C ARG A 143 3.41 9.84 13.15
N ALA A 144 2.93 10.68 14.08
CA ALA A 144 1.50 10.87 14.29
C ALA A 144 0.83 11.54 13.08
N GLU A 145 1.45 12.59 12.53
CA GLU A 145 0.97 13.24 11.30
C GLU A 145 0.97 12.29 10.11
N LEU A 146 2.04 11.52 9.94
CA LEU A 146 2.19 10.53 8.88
C LEU A 146 1.06 9.50 8.92
N VAL A 147 0.74 8.94 10.09
CA VAL A 147 -0.34 7.96 10.25
C VAL A 147 -1.70 8.54 9.83
N LEU A 148 -1.97 9.81 10.15
CA LEU A 148 -3.22 10.46 9.75
C LEU A 148 -3.34 10.57 8.22
N ARG A 149 -2.29 11.04 7.55
CA ARG A 149 -2.26 11.17 6.08
C ARG A 149 -2.32 9.80 5.39
N GLU A 150 -1.68 8.79 5.96
CA GLU A 150 -1.74 7.42 5.42
C GLU A 150 -3.13 6.82 5.52
N HIS A 151 -3.83 7.05 6.65
CA HIS A 151 -5.22 6.64 6.79
C HIS A 151 -6.13 7.32 5.76
N GLU A 152 -5.95 8.64 5.54
CA GLU A 152 -6.68 9.38 4.51
C GLU A 152 -6.41 8.81 3.11
N ARG A 153 -5.13 8.59 2.75
CA ARG A 153 -4.74 7.95 1.49
C ARG A 153 -5.41 6.59 1.33
N ASP A 154 -5.36 5.75 2.36
CA ASP A 154 -5.86 4.38 2.29
C ASP A 154 -7.39 4.34 2.11
N ALA A 155 -8.13 5.23 2.78
CA ALA A 155 -9.57 5.39 2.58
C ALA A 155 -9.94 5.80 1.14
N LEU A 156 -9.15 6.69 0.54
CA LEU A 156 -9.32 7.10 -0.87
C LEU A 156 -8.99 5.94 -1.83
N LEU A 157 -7.93 5.18 -1.55
CA LEU A 157 -7.58 4.00 -2.33
C LEU A 157 -8.65 2.91 -2.25
N ASP A 158 -9.22 2.67 -1.07
CA ASP A 158 -10.33 1.72 -0.91
C ASP A 158 -11.56 2.13 -1.70
N SER A 159 -11.91 3.41 -1.66
CA SER A 159 -12.99 3.98 -2.47
C SER A 159 -12.72 3.84 -3.98
N ALA A 160 -11.48 4.10 -4.41
CA ALA A 160 -11.08 3.92 -5.81
C ALA A 160 -11.17 2.44 -6.25
N ARG A 161 -10.75 1.49 -5.41
CA ARG A 161 -10.89 0.05 -5.68
C ARG A 161 -12.35 -0.38 -5.77
N GLN A 162 -13.21 0.12 -4.89
CA GLN A 162 -14.65 -0.14 -4.95
C GLN A 162 -15.25 0.35 -6.27
N CYS A 163 -14.94 1.59 -6.66
CA CYS A 163 -15.40 2.13 -7.94
C CYS A 163 -14.86 1.34 -9.15
N ALA A 164 -13.64 0.81 -9.06
CA ALA A 164 -13.08 -0.04 -10.11
C ALA A 164 -13.85 -1.36 -10.25
N ARG A 165 -14.26 -1.99 -9.14
CA ARG A 165 -15.10 -3.21 -9.15
C ARG A 165 -16.46 -2.97 -9.79
N GLU A 166 -17.01 -1.76 -9.65
CA GLU A 166 -18.30 -1.36 -10.22
C GLU A 166 -18.20 -0.81 -11.65
N GLY A 167 -16.99 -0.76 -12.23
CA GLY A 167 -16.77 -0.19 -13.57
C GLY A 167 -16.95 1.34 -13.66
N ARG A 168 -16.98 2.05 -12.54
CA ARG A 168 -17.17 3.51 -12.49
C ARG A 168 -15.84 4.26 -12.64
N TRP A 169 -15.29 4.30 -13.84
CA TRP A 169 -13.92 4.82 -14.09
C TRP A 169 -13.73 6.31 -13.79
N ALA A 170 -14.77 7.13 -13.92
CA ALA A 170 -14.71 8.53 -13.47
C ALA A 170 -14.52 8.64 -11.94
N CYS A 171 -15.20 7.79 -11.16
CA CYS A 171 -15.03 7.71 -9.71
C CYS A 171 -13.62 7.21 -9.34
N VAL A 172 -13.09 6.20 -10.06
CA VAL A 172 -11.71 5.72 -9.86
C VAL A 172 -10.72 6.86 -10.04
N TRP A 173 -10.84 7.62 -11.13
CA TRP A 173 -9.93 8.73 -11.42
C TRP A 173 -9.97 9.80 -10.32
N ASN A 174 -11.16 10.18 -9.85
CA ASN A 174 -11.30 11.20 -8.81
C ASN A 174 -10.64 10.77 -7.49
N ASN A 175 -11.01 9.59 -6.98
CA ASN A 175 -10.46 9.09 -5.72
C ASN A 175 -8.96 8.80 -5.81
N ALA A 176 -8.48 8.24 -6.92
CA ALA A 176 -7.04 7.99 -7.11
C ALA A 176 -6.24 9.29 -7.28
N SER A 177 -6.82 10.34 -7.88
CA SER A 177 -6.18 11.66 -7.97
C SER A 177 -6.05 12.29 -6.59
N HIS A 178 -7.10 12.21 -5.78
CA HIS A 178 -7.08 12.68 -4.39
C HIS A 178 -6.05 11.89 -3.58
N ALA A 179 -6.04 10.56 -3.66
CA ALA A 179 -5.07 9.71 -2.98
C ALA A 179 -3.63 10.08 -3.37
N ARG A 180 -3.38 10.40 -4.65
CA ARG A 180 -2.07 10.86 -5.13
C ARG A 180 -1.70 12.26 -4.62
N SER A 181 -2.67 13.13 -4.38
CA SER A 181 -2.41 14.44 -3.77
C SER A 181 -1.99 14.33 -2.30
N VAL A 182 -2.54 13.35 -1.57
CA VAL A 182 -2.16 13.00 -0.20
C VAL A 182 -0.80 12.30 -0.16
N ASP A 183 -0.54 11.40 -1.11
CA ASP A 183 0.72 10.67 -1.25
C ASP A 183 1.20 10.60 -2.71
N VAL A 184 2.07 11.53 -3.09
CA VAL A 184 2.64 11.57 -4.45
C VAL A 184 3.52 10.36 -4.72
N SER A 185 3.98 9.67 -3.67
CA SER A 185 4.79 8.44 -3.77
C SER A 185 3.95 7.16 -3.91
N SER A 186 2.60 7.27 -3.89
CA SER A 186 1.70 6.12 -4.02
C SER A 186 1.71 5.53 -5.44
N ARG A 187 2.36 4.36 -5.56
CA ARG A 187 2.38 3.56 -6.80
C ARG A 187 0.99 3.04 -7.16
N GLU A 188 0.17 2.74 -6.17
CA GLU A 188 -1.17 2.23 -6.40
C GLU A 188 -2.10 3.30 -6.96
N ALA A 189 -2.08 4.51 -6.40
CA ALA A 189 -2.82 5.65 -6.95
C ALA A 189 -2.42 5.89 -8.41
N GLN A 190 -1.12 5.84 -8.72
CA GLN A 190 -0.63 5.96 -10.10
C GLN A 190 -1.18 4.86 -11.02
N LYS A 191 -1.18 3.61 -10.55
CA LYS A 191 -1.71 2.47 -11.31
C LYS A 191 -3.21 2.64 -11.60
N LEU A 192 -4.00 2.99 -10.58
CA LEU A 192 -5.43 3.23 -10.74
C LEU A 192 -5.73 4.39 -11.70
N LEU A 193 -4.96 5.48 -11.64
CA LEU A 193 -5.08 6.59 -12.59
C LEU A 193 -4.79 6.16 -14.03
N SER A 194 -3.74 5.36 -14.24
CA SER A 194 -3.40 4.84 -15.57
C SER A 194 -4.54 4.01 -16.17
N TYR A 195 -5.18 3.15 -15.36
CA TYR A 195 -6.34 2.37 -15.80
C TYR A 195 -7.55 3.24 -16.09
N ALA A 196 -7.86 4.21 -15.23
CA ALA A 196 -9.00 5.09 -15.43
C ALA A 196 -8.85 5.97 -16.68
N VAL A 197 -7.64 6.43 -17.00
CA VAL A 197 -7.36 7.14 -18.26
C VAL A 197 -7.53 6.22 -19.45
N ALA A 198 -6.93 5.02 -19.42
CA ALA A 198 -7.02 4.07 -20.52
C ALA A 198 -8.47 3.66 -20.83
N ARG A 199 -9.30 3.44 -19.80
CA ARG A 199 -10.69 3.02 -20.02
C ARG A 199 -11.58 4.12 -20.57
N ARG A 200 -11.44 5.35 -20.07
CA ARG A 200 -12.18 6.51 -20.63
C ARG A 200 -11.82 6.78 -22.10
N GLY A 201 -10.57 6.52 -22.50
CA GLY A 201 -10.16 6.58 -23.91
C GLY A 201 -10.82 5.50 -24.77
N ALA A 202 -11.01 4.30 -24.23
CA ALA A 202 -11.73 3.23 -24.92
C ALA A 202 -13.24 3.54 -25.06
N ASP A 203 -13.85 4.13 -24.04
CA ASP A 203 -15.28 4.50 -24.05
C ASP A 203 -15.59 5.63 -25.04
N SER A 204 -14.60 6.49 -25.33
CA SER A 204 -14.73 7.60 -26.30
C SER A 204 -14.35 7.22 -27.74
N GLY A 205 -13.57 6.14 -27.94
CA GLY A 205 -13.20 5.63 -29.26
C GLY A 205 -14.16 4.60 -29.86
N GLY A 206 -15.18 4.16 -29.11
CA GLY A 206 -16.11 3.10 -29.51
C GLY A 206 -17.35 3.55 -30.29
N SER A 207 -17.59 4.86 -30.46
CA SER A 207 -18.69 5.37 -31.29
C SER A 207 -18.15 5.73 -32.68
N PHE A 208 -17.93 4.68 -33.49
CA PHE A 208 -17.83 4.82 -34.93
C PHE A 208 -19.02 4.06 -35.49
N ASP A 209 -20.14 4.76 -35.73
CA ASP A 209 -21.31 4.18 -36.38
C ASP A 209 -20.97 3.95 -37.86
N PRO A 210 -20.88 2.70 -38.36
CA PRO A 210 -20.76 2.46 -39.79
C PRO A 210 -22.18 2.43 -40.36
N VAL A 211 -22.84 3.59 -40.45
CA VAL A 211 -24.13 3.70 -41.15
C VAL A 211 -23.95 4.47 -42.45
N ALA A 212 -24.21 3.74 -43.53
CA ALA A 212 -24.54 4.18 -44.88
C ALA A 212 -23.40 4.79 -45.73
N SER A 213 -22.63 3.90 -46.34
CA SER A 213 -22.17 4.10 -47.73
C SER A 213 -22.65 2.93 -48.58
N ASP A 214 -23.97 2.76 -48.63
CA ASP A 214 -24.65 2.01 -49.66
C ASP A 214 -25.43 3.05 -50.51
N VAL A 215 -24.68 3.88 -51.23
CA VAL A 215 -25.22 4.73 -52.29
C VAL A 215 -24.66 4.19 -53.59
N MET A 216 -25.55 3.49 -54.28
CA MET A 216 -25.50 3.08 -55.67
C MET A 216 -24.55 3.92 -56.53
N ILE A 217 -23.47 3.31 -57.01
CA ILE A 217 -22.82 3.71 -58.25
C ILE A 217 -23.20 2.66 -59.27
N ASN A 218 -24.26 2.95 -60.01
CA ASN A 218 -24.65 2.23 -61.22
C ASN A 218 -24.92 3.30 -62.27
N GLN A 219 -23.88 3.68 -63.03
CA GLN A 219 -23.93 4.43 -64.30
C GLN A 219 -22.70 4.05 -65.12
#